data_AF-A0A959C8T4-F1
#
_entry.id   AF-A0A959C8T4-F1
#
_cell.length_a   1.000
_cell.length_b   1.000
_cell.length_c   1.000
_cell.angle_alpha   90.00
_cell.angle_beta   90.00
_cell.angle_gamma   90.00
#
_symmetry.space_group_name_H-M   'P 1'
#
loop_
_entity.id
_entity.type
_entity.pdbx_description
1 polymer ?
#
loop_
_entity_poly.entity_id
_entity_poly.type
_entity_poly.pdbx_seq_one_letter_code
_entity_poly.pdbx_strand_id
1 'polypeptide(L)' 'EETPLSALALAELALRAGFPPGVLNFVTGLDAAAIGHTLTDSPVVRKLSFTGSTEVGKLLMRQCADTVKKISLELGGNAP' A
#
# COMPACT_ATOMS: atom_id res chain seq x y z
N GLU A 1 7.10 -1.56 8.44
CA GLU A 1 8.27 -1.05 9.20
C GLU A 1 9.45 -2.02 9.24
N GLU A 2 9.21 -3.34 9.19
CA GLU A 2 10.25 -4.34 9.45
C GLU A 2 11.29 -4.51 8.32
N THR A 3 10.87 -4.44 7.05
CA THR A 3 11.74 -4.75 5.89
C THR A 3 11.81 -3.63 4.82
N PRO A 4 12.04 -2.34 5.19
CA PRO A 4 11.89 -1.22 4.26
C PRO A 4 13.05 -1.07 3.27
N LEU A 5 14.25 -1.57 3.60
CA LEU A 5 15.49 -1.20 2.91
C LEU A 5 15.51 -1.65 1.45
N SER A 6 15.00 -2.83 1.13
CA SER A 6 14.94 -3.31 -0.26
C SER A 6 14.00 -2.46 -1.12
N ALA A 7 12.88 -1.99 -0.57
CA ALA A 7 11.97 -1.09 -1.28
C ALA A 7 12.63 0.29 -1.52
N LEU A 8 13.40 0.80 -0.57
CA LEU A 8 14.17 2.04 -0.75
C LEU A 8 15.31 1.88 -1.77
N ALA A 9 15.93 0.71 -1.86
CA ALA A 9 16.89 0.41 -2.93
C ALA A 9 16.23 0.41 -4.32
N LEU A 10 14.99 -0.09 -4.43
CA LEU A 10 14.19 0.02 -5.66
C LEU A 10 13.85 1.48 -5.98
N ALA A 11 13.56 2.32 -4.98
CA ALA A 11 13.33 3.75 -5.17
C ALA A 11 14.57 4.43 -5.80
N GLU A 12 15.76 4.13 -5.29
CA GLU A 12 17.02 4.63 -5.84
C GLU A 12 17.29 4.13 -7.27
N LEU A 13 16.94 2.87 -7.58
CA LEU A 13 17.01 2.35 -8.95
C LEU A 13 16.02 3.04 -9.90
N ALA A 14 14.82 3.37 -9.41
CA ALA A 14 13.82 4.11 -10.20
C ALA A 14 14.30 5.53 -10.55
N LEU A 15 14.96 6.21 -9.61
CA LEU A 15 15.58 7.51 -9.86
C LEU A 15 16.67 7.41 -10.93
N ARG A 16 17.59 6.44 -10.81
CA ARG A 16 18.64 6.19 -11.81
C ARG A 16 18.11 5.80 -13.18
N ALA A 17 16.97 5.11 -13.22
CA ALA A 17 16.28 4.76 -14.46
C ALA A 17 15.53 5.95 -15.12
N GLY A 18 15.48 7.12 -14.46
CA GLY A 18 14.90 8.34 -15.02
C GLY A 18 13.37 8.42 -14.93
N PHE A 19 12.75 7.73 -13.97
CA PHE A 19 11.31 7.92 -13.71
C PHE A 19 11.03 9.38 -13.32
N PRO A 20 10.03 10.04 -13.93
CA PRO A 20 9.68 11.40 -13.56
C PRO A 20 9.28 11.53 -12.08
N PRO A 21 9.56 12.66 -11.41
CA PRO A 21 9.14 12.90 -10.04
C PRO A 21 7.63 12.70 -9.85
N GLY A 22 7.24 12.03 -8.76
CA GLY A 22 5.85 11.78 -8.41
C GLY A 22 5.20 10.56 -9.07
N VAL A 23 5.85 9.92 -10.05
CA VAL A 23 5.35 8.67 -10.67
C VAL A 23 5.43 7.50 -9.68
N LEU A 24 6.56 7.38 -8.98
CA LEU A 24 6.75 6.41 -7.90
C LEU A 24 7.07 7.16 -6.62
N ASN A 25 6.29 6.89 -5.57
CA ASN A 25 6.46 7.48 -4.25
C ASN A 25 6.59 6.35 -3.24
N PHE A 26 7.67 6.35 -2.46
CA PHE A 26 7.92 5.39 -1.41
C PHE A 26 7.77 6.11 -0.07
N VAL A 27 6.87 5.60 0.77
CA VAL A 27 6.58 6.17 2.09
C VAL A 27 6.83 5.09 3.14
N THR A 28 7.65 5.42 4.13
CA THR A 28 7.92 4.57 5.30
C THR A 28 7.39 5.25 6.56
N GLY A 29 6.94 4.46 7.53
CA GLY A 29 6.47 4.97 8.81
C GLY A 29 6.23 3.84 9.79
N LEU A 30 6.22 4.20 11.08
CA LEU A 30 5.87 3.30 12.19
C LEU A 30 4.35 3.25 12.41
N ASP A 31 3.66 4.35 12.11
CA ASP A 31 2.19 4.42 12.18
C ASP A 31 1.55 3.94 10.87
N ALA A 32 1.53 2.63 10.67
CA ALA A 32 0.93 2.02 9.48
C ALA A 32 -0.58 2.28 9.38
N ALA A 33 -1.27 2.43 10.51
CA ALA A 33 -2.71 2.69 10.54
C ALA A 33 -3.04 4.08 9.99
N ALA A 34 -2.31 5.12 10.42
CA ALA A 34 -2.49 6.48 9.92
C ALA A 34 -2.20 6.58 8.42
N ILE A 35 -1.13 5.94 7.94
CA ILE A 35 -0.79 5.89 6.50
C ILE A 35 -1.89 5.16 5.72
N GLY A 36 -2.31 3.99 6.20
CA GLY A 36 -3.38 3.20 5.58
C GLY A 36 -4.67 4.00 5.45
N HIS A 37 -5.12 4.63 6.53
CA HIS A 37 -6.34 5.44 6.56
C HIS A 37 -6.26 6.63 5.59
N THR A 38 -5.13 7.33 5.55
CA THR A 38 -4.91 8.43 4.59
C THR A 38 -5.07 7.96 3.14
N LEU A 39 -4.56 6.78 2.82
CA LEU A 39 -4.66 6.20 1.47
C LEU A 39 -6.07 5.70 1.14
N THR A 40 -6.79 5.11 2.10
CA THR A 40 -8.16 4.62 1.90
C THR A 40 -9.18 5.75 1.80
N ASP A 41 -8.96 6.87 2.49
CA ASP A 41 -9.91 7.97 2.52
C ASP A 41 -9.66 8.98 1.39
N SER A 42 -8.45 9.00 0.84
CA SER A 42 -8.09 9.93 -0.22
C SER A 42 -8.98 9.78 -1.46
N PRO A 43 -9.65 10.85 -1.94
CA PRO A 43 -10.44 10.79 -3.17
C PRO A 43 -9.58 10.66 -4.43
N VAL A 44 -8.25 10.87 -4.30
CA VAL A 44 -7.28 10.78 -5.41
C VAL A 44 -6.90 9.32 -5.67
N VAL A 45 -6.79 8.50 -4.62
CA VAL A 45 -6.46 7.07 -4.76
C VAL A 45 -7.66 6.32 -5.34
N ARG A 46 -7.48 5.66 -6.49
CA ARG A 46 -8.55 4.91 -7.18
C ARG A 46 -8.44 3.40 -7.07
N LYS A 47 -7.26 2.89 -6.70
CA LYS A 47 -6.99 1.47 -6.49
C LYS A 47 -6.12 1.27 -5.26
N LEU A 48 -6.46 0.28 -4.45
CA LEU A 48 -5.62 -0.23 -3.37
C LEU A 48 -5.23 -1.68 -3.69
N SER A 49 -3.97 -2.02 -3.45
CA SER A 49 -3.47 -3.39 -3.50
C SER A 49 -2.79 -3.68 -2.17
N PHE A 50 -3.17 -4.77 -1.51
CA PHE A 50 -2.64 -5.13 -0.20
C PHE A 50 -2.29 -6.60 -0.14
N THR A 51 -1.15 -6.88 0.50
CA THR A 51 -0.70 -8.23 0.84
C THR A 51 -0.38 -8.25 2.33
N GLY A 52 -0.99 -9.17 3.07
CA GLY A 52 -0.80 -9.25 4.52
C GLY A 52 -1.89 -10.06 5.22
N SER A 53 -2.19 -9.70 6.47
CA SER A 53 -3.14 -10.46 7.27
C SER A 53 -4.58 -10.32 6.77
N THR A 54 -5.37 -11.38 6.93
CA THR A 54 -6.79 -11.39 6.57
C THR A 54 -7.60 -10.36 7.37
N GLU A 55 -7.20 -10.13 8.63
CA GLU A 55 -7.84 -9.13 9.50
C GLU A 55 -7.68 -7.71 8.93
N VAL A 56 -6.46 -7.32 8.59
CA VAL A 56 -6.17 -6.00 8.02
C VAL A 56 -6.77 -5.86 6.63
N GLY A 57 -6.74 -6.91 5.80
CA GLY A 57 -7.39 -6.90 4.49
C GLY A 57 -8.89 -6.60 4.56
N LYS A 58 -9.61 -7.21 5.53
CA LYS A 58 -11.03 -6.94 5.77
C LYS A 58 -11.27 -5.49 6.23
N LEU A 59 -10.39 -4.95 7.07
CA LEU A 59 -10.45 -3.55 7.51
C LEU A 59 -10.30 -2.59 6.30
N LEU A 60 -9.26 -2.78 5.50
CA LEU A 60 -8.98 -1.94 4.34
C LEU A 60 -10.10 -2.01 3.29
N MET A 61 -10.70 -3.20 3.10
CA MET A 61 -11.85 -3.37 2.20
C MET A 61 -13.05 -2.54 2.65
N ARG A 62 -13.34 -2.48 3.97
CA ARG A 62 -14.40 -1.63 4.52
C ARG A 62 -14.09 -0.14 4.31
N GLN A 63 -12.87 0.28 4.63
CA GLN A 63 -12.46 1.69 4.48
C GLN A 63 -12.48 2.15 3.01
N CYS A 64 -12.19 1.27 2.05
CA CYS A 64 -12.26 1.60 0.63
C CYS A 64 -13.69 1.70 0.07
N ALA A 65 -14.71 1.23 0.81
CA ALA A 65 -16.08 1.13 0.32
C ALA A 65 -16.72 2.51 0.09
N ASP A 66 -16.47 3.47 0.97
CA ASP A 66 -17.08 4.82 0.92
C ASP A 66 -16.72 5.58 -0.37
N THR A 67 -15.57 5.26 -0.97
CA THR A 67 -15.11 5.85 -2.24
C THR A 67 -15.09 4.85 -3.40
N VAL A 68 -15.62 3.64 -3.18
CA VAL A 68 -15.75 2.56 -4.17
C VAL A 68 -14.41 2.28 -4.90
N LYS A 69 -13.29 2.22 -4.16
CA LYS A 69 -11.99 1.94 -4.78
C LYS A 69 -11.93 0.52 -5.32
N LYS A 70 -11.23 0.34 -6.43
CA LYS A 70 -10.83 -1.02 -6.86
C LYS A 70 -9.87 -1.59 -5.83
N ILE A 71 -10.07 -2.83 -5.42
CA ILE A 71 -9.21 -3.48 -4.42
C ILE A 71 -8.71 -4.83 -4.90
N SER A 72 -7.47 -5.15 -4.56
CA SER A 72 -6.85 -6.46 -4.75
C SER A 72 -6.21 -6.87 -3.42
N LEU A 73 -6.51 -8.08 -2.94
CA LEU A 73 -6.13 -8.56 -1.60
C LEU A 73 -5.51 -9.95 -1.71
N GLU A 74 -4.25 -10.06 -1.29
CA GLU A 74 -3.55 -11.33 -1.10
C GLU A 74 -3.41 -11.57 0.41
N LEU A 75 -4.20 -12.50 0.94
CA LEU A 75 -4.41 -12.65 2.38
C LEU A 75 -3.88 -13.98 2.90
N GLY A 76 -3.77 -14.09 4.23
CA GLY A 76 -3.33 -15.31 4.89
C GLY A 76 -4.14 -16.53 4.45
N GLY A 77 -3.44 -17.59 4.07
CA GLY A 77 -4.00 -18.91 3.77
C GLY A 77 -3.69 -19.93 4.87
N ASN A 78 -4.15 -21.16 4.66
CA ASN A 78 -3.80 -22.32 5.49
C ASN A 78 -3.44 -23.47 4.54
N ALA A 79 -2.29 -23.34 3.87
CA ALA A 79 -1.84 -24.33 2.89
C ALA A 79 -1.48 -25.65 3.61
N PRO A 80 -2.08 -26.79 3.20
CA PRO A 80 -1.70 -28.11 3.72
C PRO A 80 -0.35 -28.59 3.18
#